data_AF-A0A976GZR2-F1
#
_entry.id   AF-A0A976GZR2-F1
#
_cell.length_a   1.000
_cell.length_b   1.000
_cell.length_c   1.000
_cell.angle_alpha   90.00
_cell.angle_beta   90.00
_cell.angle_gamma   90.00
#
_symmetry.space_group_name_H-M   'P 1'
#
loop_
_entity.id
_entity.type
_entity.pdbx_description
1 polymer ?
#
loop_
_entity_poly.entity_id
_entity_poly.type
_entity_poly.pdbx_seq_one_letter_code
_entity_poly.pdbx_strand_id
1 'polypeptide(L)'
;MPTACLLQPRLHCSLQGERLIIRAAKEENEEETVFIHAIPLHDLERVIASDTTHFTTPALAALLSRGIPIQLFSWAGTFLGSFLPAHNHHGHARLAQYQLTLDPARCLALAQKILHAKLYNQRRVLQRLHHSRMRHHSGHSPHLVSQKCAIFCSESRR
;
A
#
# COMPACT_ATOMS: atom_id res chain seq x y z
N MET A 1 11.31 -3.26 3.74
CA MET A 1 10.34 -2.17 3.91
C MET A 1 8.94 -2.76 4.07
N PRO A 2 8.66 -3.39 5.24
CA PRO A 2 7.39 -4.06 5.51
C PRO A 2 6.22 -3.07 5.62
N THR A 3 5.17 -3.33 4.84
CA THR A 3 3.91 -2.58 4.84
C THR A 3 2.79 -3.49 5.32
N ALA A 4 2.04 -3.07 6.35
CA ALA A 4 0.82 -3.78 6.75
C ALA A 4 -0.36 -3.33 5.89
N CYS A 5 -1.05 -4.30 5.29
CA CYS A 5 -2.25 -4.08 4.49
C CYS A 5 -3.48 -4.61 5.22
N LEU A 6 -4.25 -3.71 5.82
CA LEU A 6 -5.46 -3.97 6.59
C LEU A 6 -6.69 -3.70 5.72
N LEU A 7 -6.93 -4.59 4.76
CA LEU A 7 -7.95 -4.41 3.72
C LEU A 7 -9.23 -5.20 3.99
N GLN A 8 -9.23 -6.08 4.99
CA GLN A 8 -10.43 -6.79 5.40
C GLN A 8 -11.39 -5.81 6.09
N PRO A 9 -12.71 -5.98 5.91
CA PRO A 9 -13.67 -5.09 6.53
C PRO A 9 -13.77 -5.32 8.04
N ARG A 10 -14.19 -4.29 8.78
CA ARG A 10 -14.48 -4.36 10.24
C ARG A 10 -13.30 -4.84 11.08
N LEU A 11 -12.11 -4.34 10.75
CA LEU A 11 -10.90 -4.57 11.53
C LEU A 11 -10.81 -3.56 12.69
N HIS A 12 -10.43 -4.04 13.87
CA HIS A 12 -10.16 -3.24 15.05
C HIS A 12 -8.67 -3.33 15.40
N CYS A 13 -8.01 -2.18 15.33
CA CYS A 13 -6.59 -2.02 15.58
C CYS A 13 -6.35 -1.34 16.92
N SER A 14 -5.72 -2.07 17.84
CA SER A 14 -5.44 -1.60 19.21
C SER A 14 -3.95 -1.70 19.53
N LEU A 15 -3.47 -0.83 20.40
CA LEU A 15 -2.09 -0.88 20.89
C LEU A 15 -2.01 -1.77 22.13
N GLN A 16 -1.11 -2.75 22.12
CA GLN A 16 -0.76 -3.52 23.31
C GLN A 16 0.76 -3.55 23.44
N GLY A 17 1.29 -2.76 24.38
CA GLY A 17 2.74 -2.55 24.52
C GLY A 17 3.32 -1.92 23.24
N GLU A 18 4.25 -2.62 22.61
CA GLU A 18 4.89 -2.21 21.35
C GLU A 18 4.34 -2.91 20.10
N ARG A 19 3.18 -3.56 20.23
CA ARG A 19 2.55 -4.31 19.14
C ARG A 19 1.21 -3.70 18.75
N LEU A 20 0.98 -3.64 17.45
CA LEU A 20 -0.33 -3.38 16.88
C LEU A 20 -1.10 -4.70 16.83
N ILE A 21 -2.15 -4.79 17.65
CA ILE A 21 -3.04 -5.94 17.71
C ILE A 21 -4.21 -5.71 16.76
N ILE A 22 -4.40 -6.66 15.85
CA ILE A 22 -5.45 -6.65 14.84
C ILE A 22 -6.50 -7.68 15.24
N ARG A 23 -7.74 -7.22 15.39
CA ARG A 23 -8.90 -8.07 15.63
C ARG A 23 -9.94 -7.87 14.52
N ALA A 24 -10.71 -8.89 14.18
CA ALA A 24 -11.87 -8.75 13.30
C ALA A 24 -13.16 -8.91 14.11
N ALA A 25 -14.18 -8.12 13.79
CA ALA A 25 -15.53 -8.34 14.33
C ALA A 25 -16.13 -9.65 13.77
N LYS A 26 -16.83 -10.42 14.61
CA LYS A 26 -17.60 -11.58 14.15
C LYS A 26 -18.86 -11.14 13.39
N GLU A 27 -19.33 -11.99 12.47
CA GLU A 27 -20.55 -11.73 11.70
C GLU A 27 -21.83 -11.79 12.54
N GLU A 28 -21.85 -12.62 13.59
CA GLU A 28 -23.03 -12.83 14.44
C GLU A 28 -23.18 -11.78 15.55
N ASN A 29 -22.09 -11.13 15.97
CA ASN A 29 -22.11 -10.12 17.03
C ASN A 29 -20.93 -9.15 16.88
N GLU A 30 -21.22 -7.86 16.63
CA GLU A 30 -20.18 -6.85 16.36
C GLU A 30 -19.30 -6.54 17.57
N GLU A 31 -19.80 -6.79 18.79
CA GLU A 31 -19.05 -6.56 20.02
C GLU A 31 -17.96 -7.62 20.25
N GLU A 32 -18.12 -8.81 19.67
CA GLU A 32 -17.19 -9.91 19.86
C GLU A 32 -16.13 -9.92 18.75
N THR A 33 -14.88 -9.61 19.13
CA THR A 33 -13.76 -9.51 18.19
C THR A 33 -12.80 -10.69 18.34
N VAL A 34 -12.39 -11.27 17.21
CA VAL A 34 -11.44 -12.39 17.15
C VAL A 34 -10.05 -11.87 16.87
N PHE A 35 -9.06 -12.34 17.61
CA PHE A 35 -7.66 -12.04 17.36
C PHE A 35 -7.21 -12.63 16.02
N ILE A 36 -6.65 -11.79 15.15
CA ILE A 36 -6.09 -12.23 13.86
C ILE A 36 -4.57 -12.27 13.96
N HIS A 37 -3.97 -11.14 14.35
CA HIS A 37 -2.52 -10.97 14.26
C HIS A 37 -2.00 -9.89 15.19
N ALA A 38 -0.70 -9.98 15.50
CA ALA A 38 0.04 -9.00 16.29
C ALA A 38 1.31 -8.62 15.53
N ILE A 39 1.44 -7.33 15.19
CA ILE A 39 2.60 -6.83 14.44
C ILE A 39 3.44 -5.94 15.35
N PRO A 40 4.73 -6.22 15.54
CA PRO A 40 5.63 -5.29 16.23
C PRO A 40 5.73 -3.96 15.47
N LEU A 41 5.66 -2.84 16.20
CA LEU A 41 5.72 -1.52 15.57
C LEU A 41 7.08 -1.22 14.93
N HIS A 42 8.18 -1.80 15.42
CA HIS A 42 9.51 -1.61 14.82
C HIS A 42 9.66 -2.31 13.47
N ASP A 43 8.83 -3.32 13.20
CA ASP A 43 8.74 -4.01 11.92
C ASP A 43 7.74 -3.33 10.98
N LEU A 44 7.23 -2.15 11.31
CA LEU A 44 6.28 -1.43 10.48
C LEU A 44 6.88 -0.14 9.95
N GLU A 45 6.81 0.01 8.64
CA GLU A 45 7.19 1.25 7.98
C GLU A 45 5.97 2.03 7.48
N ARG A 46 4.87 1.33 7.20
CA ARG A 46 3.63 1.92 6.69
C ARG A 46 2.44 1.04 6.99
N VAL A 47 1.29 1.67 7.19
CA VAL A 47 0.00 0.99 7.25
C VAL A 47 -0.89 1.47 6.11
N ILE A 48 -1.50 0.52 5.40
CA ILE A 48 -2.57 0.75 4.43
C ILE A 48 -3.84 0.16 5.04
N ALA A 49 -4.90 0.94 5.17
CA ALA A 49 -6.15 0.52 5.79
C ALA A 49 -7.36 0.86 4.91
N SER A 50 -8.41 0.03 5.02
CA SER A 50 -9.73 0.35 4.50
C SER A 50 -10.42 1.40 5.39
N ASP A 51 -11.33 2.16 4.78
CA ASP A 51 -12.33 3.02 5.41
C ASP A 51 -13.17 2.38 6.53
N THR A 52 -13.28 1.05 6.55
CA THR A 52 -13.99 0.29 7.60
C THR A 52 -13.07 -0.19 8.73
N THR A 53 -11.78 0.18 8.71
CA THR A 53 -10.82 -0.17 9.75
C THR A 53 -10.88 0.84 10.90
N HIS A 54 -11.15 0.34 12.10
CA HIS A 54 -11.14 1.13 13.32
C HIS A 54 -9.74 1.13 13.94
N PHE A 55 -9.18 2.31 14.16
CA PHE A 55 -8.00 2.48 14.98
C PHE A 55 -8.37 3.12 16.31
N THR A 56 -7.88 2.54 17.40
CA THR A 56 -7.91 3.22 18.69
C THR A 56 -6.95 4.42 18.66
N THR A 57 -7.30 5.49 19.38
CA THR A 57 -6.46 6.70 19.46
C THR A 57 -5.02 6.42 19.92
N PRO A 58 -4.76 5.54 20.92
CA PRO A 58 -3.39 5.18 21.30
C PRO A 58 -2.61 4.48 20.18
N ALA A 59 -3.28 3.65 19.37
CA ALA A 59 -2.64 3.00 18.23
C ALA A 59 -2.23 4.01 17.15
N LEU A 60 -3.12 4.96 16.81
CA LEU A 60 -2.80 6.06 15.88
C LEU A 60 -1.62 6.90 16.38
N ALA A 61 -1.66 7.31 17.65
CA ALA A 61 -0.59 8.10 18.26
C ALA A 61 0.75 7.34 18.26
N ALA A 62 0.74 6.05 18.58
CA ALA A 62 1.95 5.22 18.58
C ALA A 62 2.56 5.00 17.19
N LEU A 63 1.72 4.90 16.14
CA LEU A 63 2.17 4.82 14.75
C LEU A 63 2.79 6.15 14.31
N LEU A 64 2.08 7.27 14.51
CA LEU A 64 2.54 8.58 14.09
C LEU A 64 3.78 9.06 14.85
N SER A 65 3.87 8.82 16.15
CA SER A 65 5.07 9.16 16.94
C SER A 65 6.32 8.40 16.50
N ARG A 66 6.16 7.19 15.95
CA ARG A 66 7.25 6.39 15.36
C ARG A 66 7.54 6.74 13.89
N GLY A 67 6.87 7.73 13.33
CA GLY A 67 7.08 8.12 11.93
C GLY A 67 6.42 7.17 10.92
N ILE A 68 5.46 6.36 11.35
CA ILE A 68 4.77 5.37 10.50
C ILE A 68 3.52 6.02 9.90
N PRO A 69 3.48 6.34 8.59
CA PRO A 69 2.30 6.89 7.95
C PRO A 69 1.19 5.84 7.77
N ILE A 70 -0.04 6.33 7.81
CA ILE A 70 -1.25 5.51 7.61
C ILE A 70 -1.98 6.05 6.38
N GLN A 71 -2.27 5.18 5.41
CA GLN A 71 -2.99 5.51 4.18
C GLN A 71 -4.36 4.84 4.19
N LEU A 72 -5.42 5.63 3.94
CA LEU A 72 -6.79 5.16 3.90
C LEU A 72 -7.30 5.04 2.46
N PHE A 73 -7.95 3.92 2.19
CA PHE A 73 -8.58 3.62 0.92
C PHE A 73 -10.05 3.25 1.13
N SER A 74 -10.90 3.64 0.19
CA SER A 74 -12.28 3.13 0.13
C SER A 74 -12.28 1.66 -0.23
N TRP A 75 -13.40 0.98 0.02
CA TRP A 75 -13.63 -0.37 -0.49
C TRP A 75 -13.44 -0.50 -2.03
N ALA A 76 -13.73 0.57 -2.77
CA ALA A 76 -13.53 0.64 -4.22
C ALA A 76 -12.08 0.91 -4.65
N GLY A 77 -11.13 0.99 -3.70
CA GLY A 77 -9.71 1.24 -3.96
C GLY A 77 -9.37 2.72 -4.21
N THR A 78 -10.28 3.65 -3.92
CA THR A 78 -10.02 5.08 -4.05
C THR A 78 -9.21 5.57 -2.86
N PHE A 79 -8.13 6.34 -3.09
CA PHE A 79 -7.37 6.95 -2.00
C PHE A 79 -8.19 8.04 -1.32
N LEU A 80 -8.48 7.87 -0.03
CA LEU A 80 -9.26 8.82 0.75
C LEU A 80 -8.39 9.87 1.42
N GLY A 81 -7.18 9.48 1.83
CA GLY A 81 -6.25 10.37 2.51
C GLY A 81 -5.20 9.60 3.28
N SER A 82 -4.35 10.35 3.98
CA SER A 82 -3.30 9.77 4.81
C SER A 82 -3.06 10.57 6.08
N PHE A 83 -2.84 9.86 7.18
CA PHE A 83 -2.24 10.43 8.38
C PHE A 83 -0.73 10.38 8.22
N LEU A 84 -0.15 11.54 7.95
CA LEU A 84 1.29 11.70 7.88
C LEU A 84 1.80 12.12 9.25
N PRO A 85 2.90 11.51 9.73
CA PRO A 85 3.56 11.99 10.94
C PRO A 85 3.99 13.45 10.76
N ALA A 86 3.95 14.21 11.84
CA ALA A 86 4.40 15.59 11.86
C ALA A 86 5.92 15.65 11.70
N HIS A 87 6.39 15.54 10.46
CA HIS A 87 7.80 15.71 10.13
C HIS A 87 8.10 17.19 9.95
N ASN A 88 8.95 17.72 10.82
CA ASN A 88 9.17 19.15 10.98
C ASN A 88 10.43 19.65 10.26
N HIS A 89 10.73 19.21 9.02
CA HIS A 89 12.09 19.45 8.46
C HIS A 89 12.22 19.83 6.97
N HIS A 90 11.14 20.26 6.30
CA HIS A 90 11.23 20.55 4.85
C HIS A 90 10.81 21.96 4.43
N GLY A 91 10.81 22.95 5.34
CA GLY A 91 10.48 24.34 4.98
C GLY A 91 11.36 24.88 3.85
N HIS A 92 12.69 24.78 4.00
CA HIS A 92 13.64 25.23 2.97
C HIS A 92 13.53 24.44 1.66
N ALA A 93 13.40 23.11 1.73
CA ALA A 93 13.24 22.28 0.55
C ALA A 93 11.96 22.62 -0.21
N ARG A 94 10.86 22.87 0.51
CA ARG A 94 9.57 23.23 -0.08
C ARG A 94 9.59 24.64 -0.67
N LEU A 95 10.25 25.60 -0.01
CA LEU A 95 10.51 26.92 -0.58
C LEU A 95 11.33 26.83 -1.88
N ALA A 96 12.40 26.04 -1.89
CA ALA A 96 13.21 25.82 -3.09
C ALA A 96 12.37 25.17 -4.21
N GLN A 97 11.51 24.20 -3.88
CA GLN A 97 10.56 23.63 -4.84
C GLN A 97 9.63 24.70 -5.41
N TYR A 98 9.06 25.57 -4.58
CA TYR A 98 8.20 26.66 -5.04
C TYR A 98 8.93 27.65 -5.94
N GLN A 99 10.15 28.04 -5.59
CA GLN A 99 10.97 28.90 -6.44
C GLN A 99 11.25 28.27 -7.81
N LEU A 100 11.52 26.96 -7.84
CA LEU A 100 11.71 26.22 -9.09
C LEU A 100 10.44 26.20 -9.95
N THR A 101 9.25 26.14 -9.34
CA THR A 101 7.99 26.15 -10.09
C THR A 101 7.73 27.47 -10.84
N LEU A 102 8.34 28.56 -10.39
CA LEU A 102 8.20 29.88 -11.00
C LEU A 102 9.10 30.10 -12.22
N ASP A 103 10.07 29.21 -12.48
CA ASP A 103 10.96 29.26 -13.65
C ASP A 103 10.48 28.24 -14.71
N PRO A 104 9.84 28.69 -15.80
CA PRO A 104 9.30 27.78 -16.83
C PRO A 104 10.36 26.90 -17.48
N ALA A 105 11.59 27.39 -17.65
CA ALA A 105 12.66 26.62 -18.28
C ALA A 105 13.11 25.46 -17.39
N ARG A 106 13.21 25.70 -16.08
CA ARG A 106 13.53 24.65 -15.09
C ARG A 106 12.39 23.64 -14.95
N CYS A 107 11.14 24.11 -14.93
CA CYS A 107 9.95 23.24 -14.95
C CYS A 107 9.95 22.30 -16.15
N LEU A 108 10.19 22.83 -17.36
CA LEU A 108 10.24 22.04 -18.59
C LEU A 108 11.36 21.00 -18.54
N ALA A 109 12.56 21.40 -18.11
CA ALA A 109 13.69 20.48 -17.97
C ALA A 109 13.40 19.34 -16.98
N LEU A 110 12.73 19.63 -15.84
CA LEU A 110 12.32 18.62 -14.88
C LEU A 110 11.22 17.69 -15.44
N ALA A 111 10.21 18.25 -16.10
CA ALA A 111 9.13 17.49 -16.72
C ALA A 111 9.67 16.52 -17.79
N GLN A 112 10.58 16.99 -18.64
CA GLN A 112 11.25 16.14 -19.64
C GLN A 112 12.00 14.97 -19.00
N LYS A 113 12.72 15.21 -17.89
CA LYS A 113 13.40 14.13 -17.15
C LYS A 113 12.43 13.10 -16.60
N ILE A 114 11.32 13.53 -16.01
CA ILE A 114 10.27 12.64 -15.47
C ILE A 114 9.66 11.81 -16.60
N LEU A 115 9.30 12.44 -17.72
CA LEU A 115 8.72 11.76 -18.87
C LEU A 115 9.68 10.76 -19.50
N HIS A 116 10.95 11.14 -19.69
CA HIS A 116 11.98 10.24 -20.21
C HIS A 116 12.16 9.01 -19.30
N ALA A 117 12.23 9.21 -17.99
CA ALA A 117 12.31 8.11 -17.03
C ALA A 117 11.06 7.21 -17.06
N LYS A 118 9.86 7.81 -17.17
CA LYS A 118 8.59 7.07 -17.27
C LYS A 118 8.54 6.19 -18.53
N LEU A 119 8.85 6.76 -19.69
CA LEU A 119 8.87 6.05 -20.98
C LEU A 119 9.92 4.94 -20.97
N TYR A 120 11.11 5.21 -20.45
CA TYR A 120 12.17 4.22 -20.31
C TYR A 120 11.72 3.02 -19.44
N ASN A 121 11.12 3.29 -18.28
CA ASN A 121 10.62 2.24 -17.38
C ASN A 121 9.49 1.43 -18.02
N GLN A 122 8.55 2.09 -18.71
CA GLN A 122 7.47 1.42 -19.44
C GLN A 122 8.03 0.49 -20.53
N ARG A 123 9.00 0.96 -21.32
CA ARG A 123 9.68 0.13 -22.34
C ARG A 123 10.30 -1.12 -21.71
N ARG A 124 10.99 -0.98 -20.56
CA ARG A 124 11.59 -2.12 -19.85
C ARG A 124 10.56 -3.10 -19.31
N VAL A 125 9.41 -2.63 -18.83
CA VAL A 125 8.31 -3.51 -18.41
C VAL A 125 7.77 -4.29 -19.60
N LEU A 126 7.51 -3.64 -20.73
CA LEU A 126 7.01 -4.30 -21.94
C LEU A 126 7.99 -5.33 -22.49
N GLN A 127 9.29 -5.02 -22.51
CA GLN A 127 10.33 -5.98 -22.92
C GLN A 127 10.37 -7.22 -22.01
N ARG A 128 10.26 -7.03 -20.69
CA ARG A 128 10.17 -8.16 -19.74
C ARG A 128 8.92 -9.00 -19.97
N LEU A 129 7.76 -8.37 -20.11
CA LEU A 129 6.49 -9.07 -20.37
C LEU A 129 6.52 -9.84 -21.69
N HIS A 130 7.09 -9.25 -22.74
CA HIS A 130 7.28 -9.92 -24.03
C HIS A 130 8.16 -11.15 -23.89
N HIS A 131 9.30 -11.03 -23.21
CA HIS A 131 10.20 -12.17 -22.96
C HIS A 131 9.53 -13.29 -22.14
N SER A 132 8.78 -12.95 -21.08
CA SER A 132 8.00 -13.92 -20.30
C SER A 132 6.93 -14.63 -21.15
N ARG A 133 6.25 -13.91 -22.05
CA ARG A 133 5.26 -14.50 -22.97
C ARG A 133 5.88 -15.46 -23.99
N MET A 134 7.05 -15.11 -24.53
CA MET A 134 7.78 -15.96 -25.47
C MET A 134 8.29 -17.25 -24.82
N ARG A 135 8.70 -17.21 -23.55
CA ARG A 135 9.03 -18.40 -22.76
C ARG A 135 7.83 -19.32 -22.52
N HIS A 136 6.63 -18.75 -22.33
CA HIS A 136 5.41 -19.55 -22.23
C HIS A 136 4.96 -20.17 -23.55
N HIS A 137 5.24 -19.55 -24.70
CA HIS A 137 4.91 -20.10 -26.02
C HIS A 137 5.89 -21.17 -26.53
N SER A 138 7.13 -21.17 -26.05
CA SER A 138 8.16 -22.15 -26.41
C SER A 138 8.10 -23.45 -25.61
N GLY A 139 7.07 -23.63 -24.77
CA GLY A 139 6.89 -24.81 -23.94
C GLY A 139 5.44 -25.10 -23.57
N HIS A 140 4.54 -25.34 -24.54
CA HIS A 140 3.50 -26.37 -24.43
C HIS A 140 2.71 -26.56 -25.74
N SER A 141 2.58 -27.84 -26.14
CA SER A 141 1.60 -28.34 -27.10
C SER A 141 0.15 -27.97 -26.70
N PRO A 142 -0.81 -27.84 -27.64
CA PRO A 142 -2.00 -27.00 -27.47
C PRO A 142 -3.14 -27.52 -26.57
N HIS A 143 -2.97 -28.58 -25.78
CA HIS A 143 -4.13 -29.33 -25.25
C HIS A 143 -4.46 -29.14 -23.76
N LEU A 144 -3.89 -28.19 -23.01
CA LEU A 144 -4.23 -28.02 -21.58
C LEU A 144 -4.21 -26.55 -21.08
N VAL A 145 -4.87 -25.63 -21.80
CA VAL A 145 -5.00 -24.22 -21.35
C VAL A 145 -6.45 -23.84 -21.04
N SER A 146 -7.11 -24.60 -20.15
CA SER A 146 -8.40 -24.18 -19.56
C SER A 146 -8.41 -24.14 -18.02
N GLN A 147 -7.30 -24.46 -17.34
CA GLN A 147 -7.35 -24.61 -15.86
C GLN A 147 -6.38 -23.74 -15.04
N LYS A 148 -5.68 -22.78 -15.63
CA LYS A 148 -4.70 -21.95 -14.88
C LYS A 148 -5.07 -20.47 -14.65
N CYS A 149 -6.31 -20.06 -14.92
CA CYS A 149 -6.81 -18.73 -14.52
C CYS A 149 -7.63 -18.70 -13.22
N ALA A 150 -7.78 -19.83 -12.50
CA ALA A 150 -8.70 -19.93 -11.36
C ALA A 150 -8.04 -20.18 -9.98
N ILE A 151 -6.73 -19.95 -9.80
CA ILE A 151 -6.03 -20.28 -8.53
C ILE A 151 -5.64 -19.02 -7.72
N PHE A 152 -6.51 -18.01 -7.63
CA PHE A 152 -6.29 -16.92 -6.67
C PHE A 152 -7.53 -16.46 -5.91
N CYS A 153 -8.62 -17.23 -5.92
CA CYS A 153 -9.84 -16.84 -5.22
C CYS A 153 -10.69 -18.04 -4.78
N SER A 154 -10.15 -18.95 -3.94
CA SER A 154 -10.95 -19.85 -3.08
C SER A 154 -10.06 -20.81 -2.29
N GLU A 155 -9.44 -20.37 -1.21
CA GLU A 155 -9.00 -21.30 -0.15
C GLU A 155 -8.93 -20.57 1.20
N SER A 156 -10.12 -20.17 1.67
CA SER A 156 -10.40 -19.86 3.07
C SER A 156 -11.87 -20.21 3.34
N ARG A 157 -12.16 -21.51 3.32
CA ARG A 157 -13.31 -22.11 4.00
C ARG A 157 -12.92 -23.53 4.38
N ARG A 158 -12.35 -23.67 5.58
CA ARG A 158 -12.57 -24.74 6.54
C ARG A 158 -12.05 -24.28 7.88
#